data_AF-A0A9P7KAQ1-F1
#
_entry.id   AF-A0A9P7KAQ1-F1
#
_cell.length_a   1.000
_cell.length_b   1.000
_cell.length_c   1.000
_cell.angle_alpha   90.00
_cell.angle_beta   90.00
_cell.angle_gamma   90.00
#
_symmetry.space_group_name_H-M   'P 1'
#
loop_
_entity.id
_entity.type
_entity.pdbx_description
1 polymer ?
#
loop_
_entity_poly.entity_id
_entity_poly.type
_entity_poly.pdbx_seq_one_letter_code
_entity_poly.pdbx_strand_id
1 'polypeptide(L)'
;MRSQTFLTQLDALSKKCNYAGYVDKYVTYPPKNGLLPLPGKSTFADRGCDIWDIIFTEALRLNPAFNVYRIFDTYPILWDVLGFPCVHP
;
A
#
# COMPACT_ATOMS: atom_id res chain seq x y z
N MET A 1 1.60 -13.22 -12.31
CA MET A 1 0.93 -13.00 -11.00
C MET A 1 1.27 -14.13 -10.05
N ARG A 2 1.52 -13.77 -8.78
CA ARG A 2 1.79 -14.61 -7.59
C ARG A 2 3.22 -15.12 -7.37
N SER A 3 4.10 -14.22 -6.90
CA SER A 3 5.29 -14.63 -6.14
C SER A 3 4.87 -14.92 -4.70
N GLN A 4 4.69 -16.19 -4.34
CA GLN A 4 4.23 -16.60 -3.01
C GLN A 4 5.19 -16.14 -1.91
N THR A 5 6.49 -16.09 -2.20
CA THR A 5 7.54 -15.63 -1.29
C THR A 5 7.36 -14.16 -0.94
N PHE A 6 7.00 -13.32 -1.91
CA PHE A 6 6.73 -11.90 -1.68
C PHE A 6 5.52 -11.68 -0.78
N LEU A 7 4.42 -12.41 -1.00
CA LEU A 7 3.24 -12.31 -0.13
C LEU A 7 3.56 -12.74 1.31
N THR A 8 4.35 -13.81 1.48
CA THR A 8 4.81 -14.23 2.82
C THR A 8 5.70 -13.18 3.48
N GLN A 9 6.53 -12.47 2.72
CA GLN A 9 7.32 -11.34 3.24
C GLN A 9 6.43 -10.19 3.70
N LEU A 10 5.41 -9.82 2.92
CA LEU A 10 4.45 -8.78 3.29
C LEU A 10 3.68 -9.15 4.56
N ASP A 11 3.25 -10.40 4.69
CA ASP A 11 2.59 -10.90 5.90
C ASP A 11 3.49 -10.79 7.14
N ALA A 12 4.78 -11.13 7.00
CA ALA A 12 5.74 -11.02 8.08
C ALA A 12 5.97 -9.56 8.49
N LEU A 13 6.09 -8.65 7.52
CA LEU A 13 6.21 -7.21 7.77
C LEU A 13 4.94 -6.64 8.42
N SER A 14 3.76 -7.01 7.93
CA SER A 14 2.47 -6.56 8.47
C SER A 14 2.31 -6.93 9.95
N LYS A 15 2.72 -8.14 10.33
CA LYS A 15 2.74 -8.59 11.74
C LYS A 15 3.77 -7.81 12.56
N LYS A 16 4.99 -7.65 12.03
CA LYS A 16 6.07 -6.92 12.71
C LYS A 16 5.72 -5.45 12.97
N CYS A 17 4.96 -4.84 12.06
CA CYS A 17 4.57 -3.43 12.10
C CYS A 17 3.20 -3.19 12.75
N ASN A 18 2.59 -4.20 13.38
CA ASN A 18 1.27 -4.12 14.02
C ASN A 18 0.11 -3.71 13.09
N TYR A 19 0.23 -3.94 11.79
CA TYR A 19 -0.85 -3.67 10.83
C TYR A 19 -1.82 -4.84 10.72
N ALA A 20 -1.33 -6.07 10.94
CA ALA A 20 -2.15 -7.27 10.90
C ALA A 20 -3.26 -7.20 11.97
N GLY A 21 -4.53 -7.25 11.55
CA GLY A 21 -5.70 -7.20 12.43
C GLY A 21 -6.01 -5.81 13.01
N TYR A 22 -5.31 -4.76 12.57
CA TYR A 22 -5.57 -3.39 13.05
C TYR A 22 -7.00 -2.94 12.71
N VAL A 23 -7.43 -3.20 11.47
CA VAL A 23 -8.78 -2.83 10.98
C VAL A 23 -9.84 -3.52 11.82
N ASP A 24 -9.77 -4.84 11.97
CA ASP A 24 -10.74 -5.63 12.73
C ASP A 24 -10.82 -5.21 14.21
N LYS A 25 -9.68 -4.80 14.78
CA LYS A 25 -9.59 -4.43 16.19
C LYS A 25 -10.11 -3.03 16.48
N TYR A 26 -9.83 -2.05 15.62
CA TYR A 26 -10.04 -0.63 15.93
C TYR A 26 -11.03 0.08 15.00
N VAL A 27 -11.22 -0.38 13.76
CA VAL A 27 -12.07 0.29 12.77
C VAL A 27 -13.52 -0.15 12.96
N THR A 28 -14.12 0.32 14.05
CA THR A 28 -15.55 0.13 14.37
C THR A 28 -16.23 1.49 14.54
N TYR A 29 -17.51 1.59 14.14
CA TYR A 29 -18.32 2.79 14.40
C TYR A 29 -19.41 2.51 15.45
N PRO A 30 -19.51 3.32 16.52
CA PRO A 30 -18.60 4.40 16.90
C PRO A 30 -17.24 3.86 17.42
N PRO A 31 -16.16 4.66 17.39
CA PRO A 31 -14.87 4.24 17.91
C PRO A 31 -14.95 3.95 19.42
N LYS A 32 -14.51 2.76 19.84
CA LYS A 32 -14.65 2.31 21.24
C LYS A 32 -13.89 3.19 22.24
N ASN A 33 -12.72 3.70 21.84
CA ASN A 33 -11.78 4.38 22.73
C ASN A 33 -11.45 5.82 22.27
N GLY A 34 -12.31 6.44 21.45
CA GLY A 34 -12.06 7.76 20.86
C GLY A 34 -11.16 7.69 19.63
N LEU A 35 -10.04 8.42 19.62
CA LEU A 35 -9.12 8.44 18.48
C LEU A 35 -8.50 7.05 18.24
N LEU A 36 -8.31 6.70 16.96
CA LEU A 36 -7.67 5.45 16.58
C LEU A 36 -6.19 5.47 17.01
N PRO A 37 -5.70 4.43 17.71
CA PRO A 37 -4.32 4.40 18.18
C PRO A 37 -3.37 4.23 16.99
N LEU A 38 -2.20 4.87 17.02
CA LEU A 38 -1.19 4.61 15.99
C LEU A 38 -0.67 3.16 16.11
N PRO A 39 -0.42 2.46 15.00
CA PRO A 39 0.19 1.13 15.01
C PRO A 39 1.67 1.15 15.47
N GLY A 40 2.32 2.32 15.37
CA GLY A 40 3.71 2.57 15.75
C GLY A 40 3.87 3.95 16.40
N LYS A 41 5.05 4.55 16.24
CA LYS A 41 5.37 5.88 16.82
C LYS A 41 5.22 7.02 15.81
N SER A 42 5.17 6.71 14.52
CA SER A 42 5.06 7.66 13.42
C SER A 42 3.62 7.83 12.95
N THR A 43 3.27 9.04 12.52
CA THR A 43 2.02 9.35 11.81
C THR A 43 2.09 9.08 10.31
N PHE A 44 3.27 8.72 9.79
CA PHE A 44 3.49 8.29 8.42
C PHE A 44 3.70 6.77 8.36
N ALA A 45 4.91 6.32 8.63
CA ALA A 45 5.28 4.93 8.87
C ALA A 45 6.52 4.90 9.77
N ASP A 46 6.63 3.87 10.61
CA ASP A 46 7.88 3.61 11.32
C ASP A 46 8.96 3.14 10.33
N ARG A 47 10.24 3.34 10.66
CA ARG A 47 11.35 2.95 9.77
C ARG A 47 11.27 1.45 9.43
N GLY A 48 11.15 1.13 8.14
CA GLY A 48 11.01 -0.24 7.65
C GLY A 48 9.58 -0.81 7.72
N CYS A 49 8.60 0.03 8.05
CA CYS A 49 7.18 -0.31 8.07
C CYS A 49 6.38 0.45 6.98
N ASP A 50 7.07 1.06 6.02
CA ASP A 50 6.44 1.57 4.80
C ASP A 50 6.23 0.42 3.80
N ILE A 51 5.22 -0.39 4.07
CA ILE A 51 4.88 -1.56 3.24
C ILE A 51 4.27 -1.11 1.91
N TRP A 52 3.66 0.08 1.87
CA TRP A 52 3.01 0.60 0.68
C TRP A 52 4.01 0.82 -0.45
N ASP A 53 5.13 1.49 -0.17
CA ASP A 53 6.20 1.72 -1.16
C ASP A 53 6.75 0.40 -1.72
N ILE A 54 6.93 -0.62 -0.88
CA ILE A 54 7.39 -1.95 -1.30
C ILE A 54 6.41 -2.57 -2.32
N ILE A 55 5.11 -2.50 -2.03
CA ILE A 55 4.07 -3.02 -2.92
C ILE A 55 4.03 -2.22 -4.22
N PHE A 56 4.09 -0.89 -4.12
CA PHE A 56 4.01 0.01 -5.26
C PHE A 56 5.19 -0.18 -6.22
N THR A 57 6.42 -0.28 -5.71
CA THR A 57 7.60 -0.56 -6.53
C THR A 57 7.51 -1.92 -7.23
N GLU A 58 7.07 -2.98 -6.54
CA GLU A 58 6.89 -4.28 -7.18
C GLU A 58 5.75 -4.28 -8.21
N ALA A 59 4.69 -3.50 -7.99
CA ALA A 59 3.62 -3.32 -8.96
C ALA A 59 4.12 -2.63 -10.24
N LEU A 60 4.92 -1.57 -10.11
CA LEU A 60 5.58 -0.90 -11.24
C LEU A 60 6.57 -1.82 -11.97
N ARG A 61 7.32 -2.65 -11.23
CA ARG A 61 8.24 -3.62 -11.83
C ARG A 61 7.51 -4.64 -12.72
N LEU A 62 6.28 -5.01 -12.36
CA LEU A 62 5.45 -5.94 -13.13
C LEU A 62 4.68 -5.26 -14.26
N ASN A 63 4.16 -4.07 -14.02
CA ASN A 63 3.46 -3.24 -15.00
C ASN A 63 3.97 -1.80 -14.89
N PRO A 64 4.86 -1.36 -15.80
CA PRO A 64 5.37 0.01 -15.76
C PRO A 64 4.29 1.07 -16.05
N ALA A 65 3.07 0.70 -16.48
CA ALA A 65 1.92 1.59 -16.59
C ALA A 65 1.01 1.55 -15.35
N PHE A 66 1.39 0.83 -14.30
CA PHE A 66 0.58 0.69 -13.10
C PHE A 66 0.29 2.06 -12.48
N ASN A 67 -0.98 2.29 -12.19
CA ASN A 67 -1.49 3.50 -11.56
C ASN A 67 -2.48 3.09 -10.48
N VAL A 68 -2.28 3.55 -9.23
CA VAL A 68 -3.15 3.21 -8.09
C VAL A 68 -4.60 3.65 -8.28
N TYR A 69 -4.82 4.67 -9.11
CA TYR A 69 -6.16 5.18 -9.45
C TYR A 69 -6.75 4.54 -10.70
N ARG A 70 -5.90 3.94 -11.55
CA ARG A 70 -6.28 3.28 -12.80
C ARG A 70 -5.54 1.94 -12.93
N ILE A 71 -5.91 1.00 -12.06
CA ILE A 71 -5.21 -0.29 -11.86
C ILE A 71 -5.12 -1.11 -13.15
N PHE A 72 -6.10 -0.95 -14.05
CA PHE A 72 -6.17 -1.67 -15.32
C PHE A 72 -5.50 -0.95 -16.49
N ASP A 73 -4.88 0.20 -16.28
CA ASP A 73 -4.15 0.87 -17.35
C ASP A 73 -3.01 -0.04 -17.85
N THR A 74 -3.04 -0.31 -19.14
CA THR A 74 -2.03 -1.06 -19.88
C THR A 74 -1.41 -0.16 -20.92
N TYR A 75 -0.15 -0.42 -21.29
CA TYR A 75 0.49 0.34 -22.35
C TYR A 75 -0.26 0.23 -23.69
N PRO A 76 -0.23 1.30 -24.52
CA PRO A 76 0.36 2.61 -24.23
C PRO A 76 -0.53 3.48 -23.32
N ILE A 77 0.10 4.25 -22.42
CA ILE A 77 -0.59 5.22 -21.57
C ILE A 77 -1.20 6.30 -22.49
N LEU A 78 -2.54 6.37 -22.52
CA LEU A 78 -3.25 7.39 -23.28
C LEU A 78 -2.96 8.77 -22.70
N TRP A 79 -2.86 9.76 -23.59
CA TRP A 79 -2.71 11.15 -23.18
C TRP A 79 -3.89 11.56 -22.27
N ASP A 80 -3.58 12.28 -21.19
CA ASP A 80 -4.57 12.79 -20.26
C ASP A 80 -4.42 14.32 -20.19
N VAL A 81 -5.52 15.05 -20.40
CA VAL A 81 -5.56 16.52 -20.42
C VAL A 81 -5.01 17.11 -19.12
N LEU A 82 -5.19 16.40 -17.99
CA LEU A 82 -4.77 16.84 -16.65
C LEU A 82 -3.33 16.42 -16.32
N GLY A 83 -2.61 15.78 -17.25
CA GLY A 83 -1.21 15.38 -17.08
C GLY A 83 -1.01 14.16 -16.19
N PHE A 84 -2.05 13.36 -15.94
CA PHE A 84 -1.99 12.17 -15.10
C PHE A 84 -2.39 10.93 -15.92
N PRO A 85 -1.49 9.95 -16.17
CA PRO A 85 -0.61 9.38 -15.13
C PRO A 85 0.87 9.31 -15.55
N CYS A 86 1.71 10.11 -14.90
CA CYS A 86 3.16 9.92 -14.97
C CYS A 86 3.58 8.89 -13.92
N VAL A 87 4.20 7.81 -14.38
CA VAL A 87 4.97 6.90 -13.52
C VAL A 87 6.34 7.54 -13.25
N HIS A 88 6.72 7.64 -11.98
CA HIS A 88 8.05 8.12 -11.62
C HIS A 88 9.06 6.99 -11.86
N PRO A 89 10.17 7.22 -12.60
CA PRO A 89 11.23 6.24 -12.76
C PRO A 89 12.01 6.00 -11.45
#